data_AF-A0A7X4A086-F1
#
_entry.id   AF-A0A7X4A086-F1
#
_cell.length_a   1.000
_cell.length_b   1.000
_cell.length_c   1.000
_cell.angle_alpha   90.00
_cell.angle_beta   90.00
_cell.angle_gamma   90.00
#
_symmetry.space_group_name_H-M   'P 1'
#
loop_
_entity.id
_entity.type
_entity.pdbx_description
1 polymer ?
#
loop_
_entity_poly.entity_id
_entity_poly.type
_entity_poly.pdbx_seq_one_letter_code
_entity_poly.pdbx_strand_id
1 'polypeptide(L)'
;MKEDILEQIVEDWLIGRGYFVQHNLKFLPRKDHPDYVRHEDSNHSDIDVIGFHPRLEGDGKVQVVSCKSWQSGFHPSSELDAIENNKTRRGRK
;
A
#
# COMPACT_ATOMS: atom_id res chain seq x y z
N MET A 1 -1.09 -20.42 -13.19
CA MET A 1 -0.54 -19.42 -12.25
C MET A 1 -1.64 -19.18 -11.24
N LYS A 2 -1.42 -19.46 -9.95
CA LYS A 2 -2.47 -19.26 -8.94
C LYS A 2 -2.55 -17.73 -8.74
N GLU A 3 -3.60 -17.09 -9.23
CA GLU A 3 -3.82 -15.67 -8.93
C GLU A 3 -3.96 -15.52 -7.41
N ASP A 4 -3.27 -14.54 -6.83
CA ASP A 4 -3.33 -14.28 -5.39
C ASP A 4 -4.73 -13.78 -5.05
N ILE A 5 -5.48 -14.59 -4.29
CA ILE A 5 -6.89 -14.35 -4.01
C ILE A 5 -7.14 -13.01 -3.30
N LEU A 6 -6.17 -12.54 -2.52
CA LEU A 6 -6.29 -11.24 -1.84
C LEU A 6 -6.20 -10.09 -2.84
N GLU A 7 -5.27 -10.18 -3.79
CA GLU A 7 -5.14 -9.17 -4.84
C GLU A 7 -6.38 -9.14 -5.73
N GLN A 8 -6.95 -10.30 -6.08
CA GLN A 8 -8.19 -10.37 -6.87
C GLN A 8 -9.38 -9.72 -6.16
N ILE A 9 -9.55 -9.97 -4.85
CA ILE A 9 -10.63 -9.36 -4.06
C ILE A 9 -10.48 -7.83 -4.02
N VAL A 10 -9.24 -7.34 -3.89
CA VAL A 10 -8.95 -5.90 -3.89
C VAL A 10 -9.23 -5.30 -5.27
N GLU A 11 -8.82 -5.97 -6.35
CA GLU A 11 -9.09 -5.55 -7.72
C GLU A 11 -10.59 -5.39 -7.96
N ASP A 12 -11.39 -6.42 -7.66
CA ASP A 12 -12.85 -6.39 -7.86
C ASP A 12 -13.50 -5.23 -7.09
N TRP A 13 -13.05 -4.99 -5.85
CA TRP A 13 -13.53 -3.89 -5.03
C TRP A 13 -13.17 -2.51 -5.60
N LEU A 14 -11.95 -2.34 -6.13
CA LEU A 14 -11.49 -1.09 -6.74
C LEU A 14 -12.19 -0.83 -8.08
N ILE A 15 -12.31 -1.84 -8.94
CA ILE A 15 -13.01 -1.74 -10.23
C ILE A 15 -14.49 -1.38 -10.01
N GLY A 16 -15.16 -2.02 -9.05
CA GLY A 16 -16.54 -1.70 -8.68
C GLY A 16 -16.75 -0.24 -8.25
N ARG A 17 -15.67 0.44 -7.84
CA ARG A 17 -15.66 1.87 -7.46
C ARG A 17 -15.16 2.80 -8.57
N GLY A 18 -14.86 2.28 -9.76
CA GLY A 18 -14.43 3.06 -10.93
C GLY A 18 -12.93 3.32 -11.03
N TYR A 19 -12.10 2.55 -10.33
CA TYR A 19 -10.64 2.62 -10.46
C TYR A 19 -10.15 1.69 -11.59
N PHE A 20 -9.11 2.12 -12.28
CA PHE A 20 -8.27 1.25 -13.11
C PHE A 20 -7.18 0.63 -12.24
N VAL A 21 -6.98 -0.67 -12.36
CA VAL A 21 -6.12 -1.43 -11.43
C VAL A 21 -4.90 -2.00 -12.15
N GLN A 22 -3.76 -2.02 -11.46
CA GLN A 22 -2.56 -2.72 -11.87
C GLN A 22 -1.92 -3.43 -10.66
N HIS A 23 -1.30 -4.57 -10.91
CA HIS A 23 -0.71 -5.44 -9.88
C HIS A 23 0.82 -5.44 -9.95
N ASN A 24 1.46 -5.81 -8.84
CA ASN A 24 2.90 -6.10 -8.73
C ASN A 24 3.79 -5.01 -9.36
N LEU A 25 3.70 -3.81 -8.80
CA LEU A 25 4.45 -2.64 -9.25
C LEU A 25 5.64 -2.37 -8.34
N LYS A 26 6.81 -2.21 -8.95
CA LYS A 26 7.98 -1.69 -8.25
C LYS A 26 7.95 -0.17 -8.26
N PHE A 27 7.98 0.42 -7.08
CA PHE A 27 8.03 1.86 -6.91
C PHE A 27 9.34 2.29 -6.28
N LEU A 28 9.95 3.34 -6.82
CA LEU A 28 11.07 4.04 -6.22
C LEU A 28 10.81 5.54 -6.33
N PRO A 29 10.72 6.27 -5.21
CA PRO A 29 10.57 7.72 -5.23
C PRO A 29 11.70 8.40 -5.99
N ARG A 30 11.37 9.53 -6.62
CA ARG A 30 12.37 10.38 -7.25
C ARG A 30 13.25 11.03 -6.18
N LYS A 31 14.57 10.97 -6.38
CA LYS A 31 15.57 11.52 -5.43
C LYS A 31 15.54 13.05 -5.31
N ASP A 32 14.95 13.74 -6.28
CA ASP A 32 14.79 15.19 -6.30
C ASP A 32 13.43 15.65 -5.78
N HIS A 33 12.60 14.75 -5.25
CA HIS A 33 11.34 15.12 -4.60
C HIS A 33 11.61 15.90 -3.30
N PRO A 34 10.91 17.01 -3.01
CA PRO A 34 11.14 17.82 -1.81
C PRO A 34 11.06 17.03 -0.50
N ASP A 35 10.14 16.07 -0.44
CA ASP A 35 9.92 15.22 0.74
C ASP A 35 10.79 13.95 0.75
N TYR A 36 11.73 13.81 -0.19
CA TYR A 36 12.58 12.61 -0.28
C TYR A 36 13.53 12.50 0.92
N VAL A 37 13.40 11.41 1.68
CA VAL A 37 14.25 11.08 2.81
C VAL A 37 15.13 9.91 2.44
N ARG A 38 16.41 10.18 2.15
CA ARG A 38 17.36 9.16 1.63
C ARG A 38 17.39 7.84 2.39
N HIS A 39 17.23 7.85 3.72
CA HIS A 39 17.33 6.62 4.52
C HIS A 39 16.02 5.82 4.58
N GLU A 40 14.90 6.41 4.16
CA GLU A 40 13.58 5.80 4.14
C GLU A 40 13.15 5.42 2.71
N ASP A 41 13.51 6.27 1.74
CA ASP A 41 13.02 6.21 0.36
C ASP A 41 14.03 5.66 -0.67
N SER A 42 15.19 5.18 -0.23
CA SER A 42 16.21 4.67 -1.16
C SER A 42 15.96 3.25 -1.68
N ASN A 43 14.98 2.56 -1.12
CA ASN A 43 14.67 1.17 -1.45
C ASN A 43 13.44 1.08 -2.34
N HIS A 44 13.42 0.11 -3.24
CA HIS A 44 12.23 -0.19 -4.02
C HIS A 44 11.14 -0.75 -3.10
N SER A 45 9.95 -0.17 -3.16
CA SER A 45 8.75 -0.75 -2.60
C SER A 45 8.10 -1.68 -3.63
N ASP A 46 7.70 -2.86 -3.19
CA ASP A 46 6.83 -3.75 -3.97
C ASP A 46 5.38 -3.43 -3.59
N ILE A 47 4.61 -2.94 -4.57
CA ILE A 47 3.18 -2.64 -4.44
C ILE A 47 2.40 -3.82 -4.99
N ASP A 48 1.56 -4.42 -4.16
CA ASP A 48 0.76 -5.59 -4.56
C ASP A 48 -0.35 -5.16 -5.53
N VAL A 49 -1.12 -4.11 -5.20
CA VAL A 49 -2.18 -3.55 -6.07
C VAL A 49 -2.18 -2.02 -6.02
N ILE A 50 -2.31 -1.36 -7.18
CA ILE A 50 -2.59 0.09 -7.28
C ILE A 50 -3.90 0.32 -8.04
N GLY A 51 -4.70 1.27 -7.56
CA GLY A 51 -5.88 1.77 -8.25
C GLY A 51 -5.72 3.24 -8.64
N PHE A 52 -6.12 3.61 -9.85
CA PHE A 52 -6.22 5.00 -10.32
C PHE A 52 -7.65 5.35 -10.71
N HIS A 53 -8.22 6.40 -10.12
CA HIS A 53 -9.56 6.87 -10.46
C HIS A 53 -9.50 8.18 -11.27
N PRO A 54 -9.96 8.20 -12.53
CA PRO A 54 -9.72 9.32 -13.45
C PRO A 54 -10.49 10.60 -13.10
N ARG A 55 -11.55 10.50 -12.29
CA ARG A 55 -12.44 11.63 -11.94
C ARG A 55 -12.29 12.12 -10.49
N LEU A 56 -11.45 11.46 -9.68
CA LEU A 56 -11.19 11.91 -8.31
C LEU A 56 -9.94 12.76 -8.31
N GLU A 57 -9.85 13.66 -7.33
CA GLU A 57 -8.70 14.53 -7.11
C GLU A 57 -8.15 14.31 -5.69
N GLY A 58 -6.92 14.77 -5.48
CA GLY A 58 -6.20 14.56 -4.22
C GLY A 58 -5.95 13.07 -3.92
N ASP A 59 -5.90 12.74 -2.63
CA ASP A 59 -5.53 11.41 -2.15
C ASP A 59 -6.50 10.30 -2.59
N GLY A 60 -7.75 10.66 -2.90
CA GLY A 60 -8.73 9.71 -3.44
C GLY A 60 -8.47 9.29 -4.88
N LYS A 61 -7.53 9.94 -5.59
CA LYS A 61 -7.21 9.63 -6.99
C LYS A 61 -6.41 8.34 -7.14
N VAL A 62 -5.57 8.02 -6.16
CA VAL A 62 -4.67 6.88 -6.19
C VAL A 62 -4.82 6.07 -4.90
N GLN A 63 -5.06 4.78 -5.03
CA GLN A 63 -5.11 3.83 -3.91
C GLN A 63 -3.96 2.85 -4.04
N VAL A 64 -3.13 2.73 -3.01
CA VAL A 64 -2.00 1.78 -2.97
C VAL A 64 -2.30 0.74 -1.89
N VAL A 65 -2.31 -0.53 -2.26
CA VAL A 65 -2.72 -1.62 -1.37
C VAL A 65 -1.61 -2.67 -1.30
N SER A 66 -1.27 -3.08 -0.08
CA SER A 66 -0.45 -4.27 0.16
C SER A 66 -1.33 -5.40 0.71
N CYS A 67 -1.20 -6.57 0.11
CA CYS A 67 -1.92 -7.79 0.48
C CYS A 67 -1.03 -8.64 1.39
N LYS A 68 -1.51 -8.94 2.61
CA LYS A 68 -0.81 -9.80 3.57
C LYS A 68 -1.79 -10.77 4.21
N SER A 69 -1.51 -12.07 4.11
CA SER A 69 -2.23 -13.11 4.84
C SER A 69 -1.53 -13.40 6.18
N TRP A 70 -2.26 -13.28 7.28
CA TRP A 70 -1.71 -13.47 8.64
C TRP A 70 -2.34 -14.70 9.28
N GLN A 71 -1.55 -15.74 9.56
CA GLN A 71 -2.06 -16.96 10.19
C GLN A 71 -2.52 -16.73 11.63
N SER A 72 -1.91 -15.79 12.35
CA SER A 72 -2.23 -15.47 13.75
C SER A 72 -3.29 -14.37 13.92
N GLY A 73 -3.92 -13.92 12.82
CA GLY A 73 -4.82 -12.76 12.81
C GLY A 73 -4.08 -11.42 12.82
N PHE A 74 -4.73 -10.38 12.29
CA PHE A 74 -4.30 -8.98 12.32
C PHE A 74 -5.22 -8.22 13.27
N HIS A 75 -4.66 -7.39 14.16
CA HIS A 75 -5.41 -6.57 15.10
C HIS A 75 -5.24 -5.09 14.73
N PRO A 76 -6.13 -4.52 13.89
CA PRO A 76 -5.98 -3.17 13.37
C PRO A 76 -5.80 -2.12 14.47
N SER A 77 -6.56 -2.24 15.56
CA SER A 77 -6.49 -1.31 16.69
C SER A 77 -5.10 -1.24 17.29
N SER A 78 -4.46 -2.38 17.54
CA SER A 78 -3.12 -2.40 18.14
C SER A 78 -2.02 -1.85 17.22
N GLU A 79 -2.20 -1.97 15.91
CA GLU A 79 -1.25 -1.46 14.92
C GLU A 79 -1.45 0.04 14.71
N LEU A 80 -2.69 0.52 14.68
CA LEU A 80 -3.01 1.95 14.68
C LEU A 80 -2.46 2.63 15.94
N ASP A 81 -2.70 2.06 17.12
CA ASP A 81 -2.14 2.55 18.38
C ASP A 81 -0.60 2.58 18.33
N ALA A 82 0.03 1.61 17.67
CA ALA A 82 1.48 1.58 17.55
C ALA A 82 2.01 2.71 16.66
N ILE A 83 1.35 2.98 15.53
CA ILE A 83 1.68 4.08 14.61
C ILE A 83 1.47 5.43 15.32
N GLU A 84 0.31 5.65 15.92
CA GLU A 84 -0.03 6.91 16.61
C GLU A 84 0.95 7.22 17.75
N ASN A 85 1.45 6.19 18.43
CA ASN A 85 2.36 6.34 19.56
C ASN A 85 3.85 6.14 19.20
N ASN A 86 4.21 6.08 17.91
CA ASN A 86 5.57 5.84 17.42
C ASN A 86 6.26 4.64 18.12
N LYS A 87 5.50 3.58 18.41
CA LYS A 87 6.02 2.41 19.14
C LYS A 87 6.84 1.54 18.20
N THR A 88 8.11 1.34 18.55
CA THR A 88 8.99 0.40 17.84
C THR A 88 8.52 -1.04 18.08
N ARG A 89 7.92 -1.68 17.08
CA ARG A 89 7.55 -3.09 17.10
C ARG A 89 8.47 -3.86 16.15
N ARG A 90 9.07 -4.95 16.63
CA ARG A 90 9.89 -5.89 15.83
C ARG A 90 11.03 -5.24 15.02
N GLY A 91 11.65 -4.18 15.56
CA GLY A 91 12.87 -3.61 15.00
C GLY A 91 12.72 -2.62 13.85
N ARG A 92 11.50 -2.20 13.49
CA ARG A 92 11.30 -1.00 12.66
C ARG A 92 10.88 0.18 13.53
N LYS A 93 11.62 1.28 13.39
CA LYS A 93 11.16 2.62 13.76
C LYS A 93 10.03 3.02 12.82
#